data_AF-A0AAW0MDB7-F1
#
_entry.id   AF-A0AAW0MDB7-F1
#
_cell.length_a   1.000
_cell.length_b   1.000
_cell.length_c   1.000
_cell.angle_alpha   90.00
_cell.angle_beta   90.00
_cell.angle_gamma   90.00
#
_symmetry.space_group_name_H-M   'P 1'
#
loop_
_entity.id
_entity.type
_entity.pdbx_description
1 polymer ?
#
loop_
_entity_poly.entity_id
_entity_poly.type
_entity_poly.pdbx_seq_one_letter_code
_entity_poly.pdbx_strand_id
1 'polypeptide(L)'
;MEFVLAPLTRQGSYGNTKEQVEAWKLIVDAVHTKGGVFFCQIWHVGKVSNQVVMDDVLSNLFELFGYLFFFILLSIDFTPPRWLRIEEIPQIVNDFRLAARNAIEAGFDGVEIHGAHGYLID
;
A
#
# COMPACT_ATOMS: atom_id res chain seq x y z
N MET A 1 3.25 7.42 5.96
CA MET A 1 3.29 7.16 4.51
C MET A 1 3.12 5.67 4.34
N GLU A 2 2.30 5.26 3.38
CA GLU A 2 2.07 3.85 3.11
C GLU A 2 2.77 3.40 1.81
N PHE A 3 3.53 2.31 1.89
CA PHE A 3 3.61 1.38 0.76
C PHE A 3 2.41 0.44 0.84
N VAL A 4 1.39 0.71 0.00
CA VAL A 4 0.23 -0.15 -0.18
C VAL A 4 0.63 -1.38 -0.98
N LEU A 5 0.49 -2.57 -0.40
CA LEU A 5 0.67 -3.82 -1.13
C LEU A 5 -0.60 -4.17 -1.92
N ALA A 6 -0.43 -4.52 -3.19
CA ALA A 6 -1.52 -4.86 -4.10
C ALA A 6 -2.34 -6.09 -3.64
N PRO A 7 -3.67 -6.09 -3.88
CA PRO A 7 -4.55 -7.18 -3.47
C PRO A 7 -4.44 -8.43 -4.36
N LEU A 8 -4.86 -9.55 -3.78
CA LEU A 8 -4.64 -10.95 -4.16
C LEU A 8 -5.33 -11.45 -5.46
N THR A 9 -5.59 -10.57 -6.43
CA THR A 9 -6.34 -10.89 -7.66
C THR A 9 -5.62 -10.51 -8.96
N ARG A 10 -4.56 -9.70 -8.93
CA ARG A 10 -3.66 -9.46 -10.07
C ARG A 10 -2.23 -9.85 -9.72
N GLN A 11 -1.54 -10.53 -10.64
CA GLN A 11 -0.07 -10.64 -10.58
C GLN A 11 0.54 -9.30 -10.97
N GLY A 12 0.80 -8.45 -9.97
CA GLY A 12 1.39 -7.14 -10.19
C GLY A 12 1.30 -6.30 -8.92
N SER A 13 2.44 -6.04 -8.30
CA SER A 13 2.52 -5.23 -7.09
C SER A 13 2.44 -3.73 -7.41
N TYR A 14 1.22 -3.24 -7.64
CA TYR A 14 0.90 -1.83 -7.35
C TYR A 14 1.49 -1.49 -5.97
N GLY A 15 2.32 -0.45 -5.88
CA GLY A 15 3.03 -0.08 -4.65
C GLY A 15 4.47 -0.58 -4.51
N ASN A 16 5.02 -1.34 -5.46
CA ASN A 16 6.43 -1.79 -5.42
C ASN A 16 7.17 -1.54 -6.76
N THR A 17 6.88 -0.44 -7.46
CA THR A 17 7.59 -0.09 -8.70
C THR A 17 8.84 0.77 -8.44
N LYS A 18 9.79 0.80 -9.37
CA LYS A 18 11.03 1.60 -9.23
C LYS A 18 10.74 3.10 -9.24
N GLU A 19 9.75 3.51 -10.02
CA GLU A 19 9.30 4.89 -10.16
C GLU A 19 8.79 5.42 -8.81
N GLN A 20 8.15 4.58 -8.00
CA GLN A 20 7.72 4.91 -6.65
C GLN A 20 8.90 5.00 -5.67
N VAL A 21 9.92 4.15 -5.81
CA VAL A 21 11.16 4.22 -5.02
C VAL A 21 11.93 5.52 -5.30
N GLU A 22 12.12 5.88 -6.57
CA GLU A 22 12.78 7.15 -6.93
C GLU A 22 11.95 8.38 -6.49
N ALA A 23 10.62 8.31 -6.57
CA ALA A 23 9.74 9.39 -6.12
C ALA A 23 9.80 9.63 -4.59
N TRP A 24 9.94 8.58 -3.77
CA TRP A 24 10.05 8.74 -2.32
C TRP A 24 11.40 9.33 -1.88
N LYS A 25 12.52 9.06 -2.58
CA LYS A 25 13.86 9.59 -2.23
C LYS A 25 13.83 11.11 -2.05
N LEU A 26 13.23 11.83 -2.99
CA LEU A 26 13.08 13.29 -2.96
C LEU A 26 12.38 13.82 -1.68
N ILE A 27 11.49 13.01 -1.09
CA ILE A 27 10.71 13.37 0.10
C ILE A 27 11.47 12.95 1.37
N VAL A 28 12.15 11.81 1.35
CA VAL A 28 13.07 11.37 2.42
C VAL A 28 14.21 12.37 2.58
N ASP A 29 14.89 12.73 1.48
CA ASP A 29 15.95 13.76 1.44
C ASP A 29 15.46 15.09 2.02
N ALA A 30 14.21 15.48 1.74
CA ALA A 30 13.61 16.72 2.24
C ALA A 30 13.24 16.69 3.74
N VAL A 31 13.11 15.50 4.35
CA VAL A 31 12.97 15.31 5.80
C VAL A 31 14.35 15.24 6.48
N HIS A 32 15.29 14.48 5.91
CA HIS A 32 16.67 14.37 6.40
C HIS A 32 17.41 15.72 6.35
N THR A 33 17.20 16.53 5.31
CA THR A 33 17.72 17.91 5.20
C THR A 33 17.28 18.81 6.37
N LYS A 34 16.18 18.47 7.06
CA LYS A 34 15.67 19.20 8.23
C LYS A 34 16.07 18.54 9.56
N GLY A 35 16.93 17.51 9.53
CA GLY A 35 17.31 16.73 10.71
C GLY A 35 16.20 15.83 11.26
N GLY A 36 15.16 15.54 10.46
CA GLY A 36 14.11 14.60 10.83
C GLY A 36 14.55 13.14 10.67
N VAL A 37 13.87 12.23 11.36
CA VAL A 37 13.94 10.77 11.17
C VAL A 37 12.61 10.32 10.59
N PHE A 38 12.62 9.44 9.59
CA PHE A 38 11.43 9.08 8.83
C PHE A 38 11.31 7.57 8.59
N PHE A 39 10.18 7.00 9.00
CA PHE A 39 9.87 5.57 8.85
C PHE A 39 8.73 5.41 7.82
N CYS A 40 8.83 4.38 6.98
CA CYS A 40 7.75 4.03 6.04
C CYS A 40 6.85 2.95 6.63
N GLN A 41 5.53 3.16 6.60
CA GLN A 41 4.57 2.15 7.03
C GLN A 41 4.24 1.24 5.84
N ILE A 42 4.31 -0.08 6.03
CA ILE A 42 3.97 -1.08 5.02
C ILE A 42 2.59 -1.63 5.36
N TRP A 43 1.68 -1.57 4.40
CA TRP A 43 0.26 -1.79 4.62
C TRP A 43 -0.35 -2.70 3.55
N HIS A 44 -1.24 -3.59 3.96
CA HIS A 44 -2.07 -4.39 3.05
C HIS A 44 -3.52 -4.36 3.55
N VAL A 45 -4.40 -3.72 2.78
CA VAL A 45 -5.82 -3.49 3.14
C VAL A 45 -6.62 -4.76 3.46
N GLY A 46 -6.30 -5.88 2.80
CA GLY A 46 -6.90 -7.18 3.07
C GLY A 46 -8.41 -7.18 2.78
N LYS A 47 -9.21 -7.45 3.80
CA LYS A 47 -10.69 -7.45 3.73
C LYS A 47 -11.30 -6.06 3.48
N VAL A 48 -10.57 -4.99 3.79
CA VAL A 48 -11.04 -3.59 3.65
C VAL A 48 -10.74 -3.07 2.24
N SER A 49 -11.20 -3.78 1.22
CA SER A 49 -10.95 -3.48 -0.20
C SER A 49 -12.21 -3.73 -1.03
N ASN A 50 -12.29 -3.11 -2.21
CA ASN A 50 -13.44 -3.20 -3.11
C ASN A 50 -12.97 -3.52 -4.53
N GLN A 51 -13.58 -4.51 -5.19
CA GLN A 51 -13.24 -4.89 -6.57
C GLN A 51 -13.31 -3.70 -7.54
N VAL A 52 -14.19 -2.73 -7.30
CA VAL A 52 -14.33 -1.53 -8.13
C VAL A 52 -13.07 -0.63 -8.09
N VAL A 53 -12.25 -0.71 -7.04
CA VAL A 53 -10.90 -0.10 -6.97
C VAL A 53 -9.86 -0.96 -7.69
N MET A 54 -10.02 -2.29 -7.64
CA MET A 54 -9.02 -3.27 -8.06
C MET A 54 -8.95 -3.46 -9.58
N ASP A 55 -9.99 -3.04 -10.31
CA ASP A 55 -10.08 -3.16 -11.77
C ASP A 55 -9.81 -1.85 -12.55
N ASP A 56 -9.05 -0.91 -11.96
CA ASP A 56 -8.63 0.39 -12.54
C ASP A 56 -9.74 1.38 -12.94
N VAL A 57 -11.01 0.99 -12.91
CA VAL A 57 -12.17 1.86 -13.21
C VAL A 57 -12.18 3.15 -12.36
N LEU A 58 -11.65 3.07 -11.13
CA LEU A 58 -11.56 4.18 -10.20
C LEU A 58 -10.22 4.94 -10.21
N SER A 59 -9.16 4.44 -10.87
CA SER A 59 -7.82 5.05 -10.83
C SER A 59 -7.84 6.49 -11.36
N ASN A 60 -8.59 6.74 -12.45
CA ASN A 60 -8.77 8.08 -13.04
C ASN A 60 -9.68 9.01 -12.21
N LEU A 61 -10.39 8.50 -11.20
CA LEU A 61 -11.31 9.29 -10.36
C LEU A 61 -10.63 9.82 -9.09
N PHE A 62 -9.47 9.29 -8.71
CA PHE A 62 -8.66 9.85 -7.63
C PHE A 62 -8.13 11.24 -7.98
N GLU A 63 -7.62 11.44 -9.20
CA GLU A 63 -7.18 12.76 -9.70
C GLU A 63 -8.32 13.79 -9.72
N LEU A 64 -9.56 13.35 -9.97
CA LEU A 64 -10.72 14.22 -10.12
C LEU A 64 -11.38 14.62 -8.79
N PHE A 65 -11.25 13.79 -7.74
CA PHE A 65 -12.00 13.96 -6.48
C PHE A 65 -11.16 14.00 -5.20
N GLY A 66 -9.87 13.63 -5.22
CA GLY A 66 -8.98 13.72 -4.07
C GLY A 66 -9.56 13.09 -2.79
N TYR A 67 -9.59 13.83 -1.68
CA TYR A 67 -10.15 13.34 -0.40
C TYR A 67 -11.61 12.88 -0.49
N LEU A 68 -12.43 13.40 -1.43
CA LEU A 68 -13.80 12.95 -1.61
C LEU A 68 -13.87 11.50 -2.13
N PHE A 69 -12.82 11.02 -2.79
CA PHE A 69 -12.69 9.61 -3.20
C PHE A 69 -12.87 8.63 -2.04
N PHE A 70 -12.32 8.95 -0.86
CA PHE A 70 -12.41 8.10 0.33
C PHE A 70 -13.86 8.01 0.85
N PHE A 71 -14.60 9.12 0.83
CA PHE A 71 -16.02 9.14 1.19
C PHE A 71 -16.90 8.42 0.16
N ILE A 72 -16.59 8.55 -1.14
CA ILE A 72 -17.26 7.79 -2.20
C ILE A 72 -17.00 6.29 -2.01
N LEU A 73 -15.75 5.89 -1.75
CA LEU A 73 -15.38 4.49 -1.55
C LEU A 73 -16.06 3.86 -0.32
N LEU A 74 -16.16 4.61 0.79
CA LEU A 74 -16.94 4.21 1.97
C LEU A 74 -18.46 4.14 1.72
N SER A 75 -18.94 4.67 0.58
CA SER A 75 -20.35 4.63 0.17
C SER A 75 -20.64 3.53 -0.87
N ILE A 76 -19.66 2.71 -1.24
CA ILE A 76 -19.83 1.54 -2.13
C ILE A 76 -19.76 0.28 -1.28
N ASP A 77 -20.75 -0.62 -1.41
CA ASP A 77 -20.76 -1.92 -0.72
C ASP A 77 -19.44 -2.67 -0.93
N PHE A 78 -18.75 -3.02 0.16
CA PHE A 78 -17.53 -3.80 0.12
C PHE A 78 -17.80 -5.18 -0.49
N THR A 79 -16.97 -5.58 -1.45
CA THR A 79 -17.04 -6.92 -2.02
C THR A 79 -16.82 -7.96 -0.92
N PRO A 80 -17.65 -9.02 -0.81
CA PRO A 80 -17.41 -10.11 0.14
C PRO A 80 -15.99 -10.67 0.00
N PRO A 81 -15.16 -10.67 1.07
CA PRO A 81 -13.74 -11.00 0.96
C PRO A 81 -13.54 -12.49 0.69
N ARG A 82 -12.63 -12.81 -0.23
CA ARG A 82 -12.19 -14.18 -0.49
C ARG A 82 -11.24 -14.66 0.61
N TRP A 83 -11.51 -15.83 1.18
CA TRP A 83 -10.57 -16.52 2.05
C TRP A 83 -9.24 -16.83 1.33
N LEU A 84 -8.13 -16.53 1.99
CA LEU A 84 -6.80 -16.94 1.58
C LEU A 84 -6.66 -18.46 1.65
N ARG A 85 -5.99 -19.05 0.67
CA ARG A 85 -5.50 -20.43 0.73
C ARG A 85 -4.08 -20.43 1.30
N ILE A 86 -3.67 -21.51 1.95
CA ILE A 86 -2.42 -21.55 2.74
C ILE A 86 -1.19 -21.29 1.86
N GLU A 87 -1.21 -21.76 0.61
CA GLU A 87 -0.15 -21.56 -0.37
C GLU A 87 -0.04 -20.12 -0.92
N GLU A 88 -0.99 -19.23 -0.61
CA GLU A 88 -0.93 -17.80 -0.99
C GLU A 88 -0.21 -16.95 0.07
N ILE A 89 -0.14 -17.41 1.33
CA ILE A 89 0.49 -16.70 2.45
C ILE A 89 2.00 -16.44 2.21
N PRO A 90 2.80 -17.37 1.65
CA PRO A 90 4.21 -17.11 1.35
C PRO A 90 4.44 -15.96 0.37
N GLN A 91 3.50 -15.72 -0.56
CA GLN A 91 3.61 -14.59 -1.50
C GLN A 91 3.41 -13.26 -0.76
N ILE A 92 2.38 -13.15 0.10
CA ILE A 92 2.15 -11.97 0.95
C ILE A 92 3.40 -11.63 1.77
N VAL A 93 3.99 -12.63 2.43
CA VAL A 93 5.22 -12.45 3.22
C VAL A 93 6.38 -11.97 2.34
N ASN A 94 6.50 -12.47 1.11
CA ASN A 94 7.46 -12.00 0.13
C ASN A 94 7.19 -10.55 -0.35
N ASP A 95 5.93 -10.13 -0.43
CA ASP A 95 5.56 -8.78 -0.87
C ASP A 95 5.84 -7.73 0.22
N PHE A 96 5.57 -8.04 1.49
CA PHE A 96 6.05 -7.26 2.64
C PHE A 96 7.59 -7.18 2.65
N ARG A 97 8.29 -8.30 2.37
CA ARG A 97 9.76 -8.35 2.26
C ARG A 97 10.30 -7.52 1.09
N LEU A 98 9.53 -7.32 0.01
CA LEU A 98 9.90 -6.45 -1.11
C LEU A 98 9.66 -4.98 -0.77
N ALA A 99 8.50 -4.62 -0.24
CA ALA A 99 8.23 -3.25 0.22
C ALA A 99 9.23 -2.78 1.29
N ALA A 100 9.63 -3.66 2.21
CA ALA A 100 10.65 -3.33 3.21
C ALA A 100 12.03 -3.02 2.57
N ARG A 101 12.41 -3.73 1.50
CA ARG A 101 13.64 -3.39 0.75
C ARG A 101 13.49 -2.09 -0.03
N ASN A 102 12.34 -1.89 -0.68
CA ASN A 102 12.04 -0.68 -1.45
C ASN A 102 12.04 0.58 -0.58
N ALA A 103 11.59 0.49 0.69
CA ALA A 103 11.70 1.58 1.65
C ALA A 103 13.15 1.91 2.03
N ILE A 104 14.00 0.90 2.27
CA ILE A 104 15.42 1.14 2.55
C ILE A 104 16.16 1.65 1.29
N GLU A 105 15.79 1.21 0.08
CA GLU A 105 16.32 1.73 -1.19
C GLU A 105 15.86 3.18 -1.48
N ALA A 106 14.68 3.57 -0.98
CA ALA A 106 14.20 4.95 -0.97
C ALA A 106 14.82 5.82 0.16
N GLY A 107 15.64 5.23 1.03
CA GLY A 107 16.40 5.93 2.07
C GLY A 107 15.73 6.07 3.44
N PHE A 108 14.57 5.45 3.68
CA PHE A 108 13.90 5.53 5.00
C PHE A 108 14.77 4.94 6.12
N ASP A 109 14.74 5.57 7.30
CA ASP A 109 15.50 5.14 8.49
C ASP A 109 15.02 3.80 9.06
N GLY A 110 13.80 3.39 8.72
CA GLY A 110 13.21 2.13 9.13
C GLY A 110 11.81 1.92 8.53
N VAL A 111 11.21 0.78 8.91
CA VAL A 111 9.87 0.40 8.46
C VAL A 111 8.98 0.03 9.63
N GLU A 112 7.71 0.39 9.53
CA GLU A 112 6.64 -0.01 10.44
C GLU A 112 5.71 -0.98 9.70
N ILE A 113 5.26 -2.06 10.35
CA ILE A 113 4.30 -3.00 9.78
C ILE A 113 2.91 -2.66 10.31
N HIS A 114 1.97 -2.31 9.42
CA HIS A 114 0.60 -1.97 9.85
C HIS A 114 -0.19 -3.24 10.24
N GLY A 115 -0.04 -3.67 11.50
CA GLY A 115 -0.84 -4.72 12.14
C GLY A 115 -1.85 -4.15 13.14
N ALA A 116 -2.85 -3.42 12.64
CA ALA A 116 -3.91 -2.79 13.42
C ALA A 116 -5.07 -2.34 12.49
N HIS A 117 -6.12 -1.75 13.08
CA HIS A 117 -7.26 -1.13 12.39
C HIS A 117 -8.07 -2.07 11.48
N GLY A 118 -8.01 -3.39 11.70
CA GLY A 118 -8.78 -4.40 10.98
C GLY A 118 -8.28 -4.73 9.56
N TYR A 119 -7.04 -4.39 9.22
CA TYR A 119 -6.43 -4.70 7.92
C TYR A 119 -5.94 -6.15 7.85
N LEU A 120 -5.06 -6.53 6.90
CA LEU A 120 -4.77 -7.95 6.64
C LEU A 120 -4.13 -8.69 7.84
N ILE A 121 -3.37 -7.99 8.68
CA ILE A 121 -2.62 -8.56 9.80
C ILE A 121 -3.46 -8.63 11.11
N ASP A 122 -4.67 -8.04 11.11
CA ASP A 122 -5.54 -7.80 12.29
C ASP A 122 -6.96 -8.41 12.11
#